data_AF-A0A7S1DWC7-F1
#
_entry.id   AF-A0A7S1DWC7-F1
#
_cell.length_a   1.000
_cell.length_b   1.000
_cell.length_c   1.000
_cell.angle_alpha   90.00
_cell.angle_beta   90.00
_cell.angle_gamma   90.00
#
_symmetry.space_group_name_H-M   'P 1'
#
loop_
_entity.id
_entity.type
_entity.pdbx_description
1 polymer ?
#
loop_
_entity_poly.entity_id
_entity_poly.type
_entity_poly.pdbx_seq_one_letter_code
_entity_poly.pdbx_strand_id
1 'polypeptide(L)'
;ARFEVAMGEKQRLSDDSRNTMSKIDTANRLIQALGGENDRWVKQVRECEEELIRLPGDCIVAASFMDYLGPFGPEYREEILKGIAAKCTELRIHVSNAPDINRFFTTNAEIRKWVAFGLPPDDASLQNATLTMYSGRWPIMIDPQEQAVAWIK
;
A
#
# COMPACT_ATOMS: atom_id res chain seq x y z
N ALA A 1 54.37 -39.10 17.45
CA ALA A 1 53.43 -39.26 18.59
C ALA A 1 53.14 -37.94 19.32
N ARG A 2 53.85 -37.50 20.38
CA ARG A 2 53.48 -36.28 21.15
C ARG A 2 53.46 -34.98 20.32
N PHE A 3 54.39 -34.83 19.38
CA PHE A 3 54.48 -33.64 18.53
C PHE A 3 53.34 -33.57 17.50
N GLU A 4 52.94 -34.71 16.92
CA GLU A 4 51.79 -34.78 16.00
C GLU A 4 50.46 -34.50 16.71
N VAL A 5 50.29 -35.01 17.93
CA VAL A 5 49.11 -34.72 18.75
C VAL A 5 49.02 -33.22 19.05
N ALA A 6 50.14 -32.59 19.45
CA ALA A 6 50.19 -31.15 19.70
C ALA A 6 49.93 -30.31 18.44
N MET A 7 50.44 -30.75 17.26
CA MET A 7 50.16 -30.09 15.98
C MET A 7 48.71 -30.25 15.54
N GLY A 8 48.11 -31.42 15.75
CA GLY A 8 46.68 -31.66 15.47
C GLY A 8 45.76 -30.83 16.36
N GLU A 9 46.09 -30.72 17.65
CA GLU A 9 45.35 -29.88 18.60
C GLU A 9 45.46 -28.39 18.25
N LYS A 10 46.68 -27.93 17.88
CA LYS A 10 46.91 -26.56 17.38
C LYS A 10 46.06 -26.26 16.14
N GLN A 11 46.02 -27.19 15.19
CA GLN A 11 45.24 -27.04 13.97
C GLN A 11 43.73 -26.95 14.28
N ARG A 12 43.22 -27.84 15.14
CA ARG A 12 41.81 -27.82 15.58
C ARG A 12 41.43 -26.48 16.21
N LEU A 13 42.25 -25.96 17.12
CA LEU A 13 42.01 -24.66 17.77
C LEU A 13 42.08 -23.50 16.77
N SER A 14 42.97 -23.58 15.76
CA SER A 14 43.05 -22.59 14.70
C SER A 14 41.79 -22.58 13.82
N ASP A 15 41.28 -23.75 13.47
CA ASP A 15 40.07 -23.90 12.65
C ASP A 15 38.81 -23.50 13.45
N ASP A 16 38.71 -23.86 14.74
CA ASP A 16 37.64 -23.41 15.63
C ASP A 16 37.62 -21.89 15.80
N SER A 17 38.79 -21.26 15.95
CA SER A 17 38.92 -19.80 16.01
C SER A 17 38.47 -19.14 14.71
N ARG A 18 38.88 -19.67 13.56
CA ARG A 18 38.46 -19.16 12.24
C ARG A 18 36.95 -19.28 12.02
N ASN A 19 36.37 -20.42 12.39
CA ASN A 19 34.93 -20.64 12.31
C ASN A 19 34.16 -19.66 13.22
N THR A 20 34.67 -19.40 14.42
CA THR A 20 34.07 -18.46 15.36
C THR A 20 34.13 -17.03 14.83
N MET A 21 35.27 -16.61 14.25
CA MET A 21 35.39 -15.29 13.62
C MET A 21 34.42 -15.11 12.45
N SER A 22 34.26 -16.14 11.61
CA SER A 22 33.29 -16.11 10.51
C SER A 22 31.85 -15.98 11.00
N LYS A 23 31.49 -16.67 12.10
CA LYS A 23 30.18 -16.52 12.74
C LYS A 23 29.96 -15.12 13.30
N ILE A 24 30.98 -14.52 13.93
CA ILE A 24 30.92 -13.15 14.45
C ILE A 24 30.71 -12.15 13.30
N ASP A 25 31.45 -12.28 12.21
CA ASP A 25 31.28 -11.41 11.03
C ASP A 25 29.86 -11.51 10.46
N THR A 26 29.33 -12.73 10.34
CA THR A 26 27.95 -12.96 9.88
C THR A 26 26.92 -12.35 10.83
N ALA A 27 27.10 -12.52 12.14
CA ALA A 27 26.22 -11.95 13.15
C ALA A 27 26.25 -10.41 13.12
N ASN A 28 27.41 -9.79 12.96
CA ASN A 28 27.55 -8.34 12.86
C ASN A 28 26.84 -7.79 11.61
N ARG A 29 26.98 -8.46 10.46
CA ARG A 29 26.25 -8.08 9.23
C ARG A 29 24.74 -8.17 9.44
N LEU A 30 24.27 -9.22 10.10
CA LEU A 30 22.85 -9.39 10.42
C LEU A 30 22.35 -8.29 11.36
N ILE A 31 23.09 -7.97 12.42
CA ILE A 31 22.75 -6.88 13.35
C ILE A 31 22.66 -5.55 12.61
N GLN A 32 23.60 -5.25 11.71
CA GLN A 32 23.58 -4.02 10.93
C GLN A 32 22.37 -3.96 9.99
N ALA A 33 22.06 -5.06 9.29
CA ALA A 33 20.87 -5.14 8.43
C ALA A 33 19.57 -4.98 9.24
N LEU A 34 19.49 -5.60 10.41
CA LEU A 34 18.36 -5.48 11.34
C LEU A 34 18.22 -4.07 11.91
N GLY A 35 19.32 -3.35 12.15
CA GLY A 35 19.26 -1.97 12.63
C GLY A 35 18.52 -1.05 11.67
N GLY A 36 18.86 -1.10 10.37
CA GLY A 36 18.16 -0.31 9.35
C GLY A 36 16.69 -0.73 9.17
N GLU A 37 16.41 -2.03 9.30
CA GLU A 37 15.05 -2.55 9.23
C GLU A 37 14.20 -2.11 10.44
N ASN A 38 14.79 -2.09 11.64
CA ASN A 38 14.14 -1.60 12.85
C ASN A 38 13.75 -0.12 12.73
N ASP A 39 14.65 0.73 12.24
CA ASP A 39 14.35 2.15 12.04
C ASP A 39 13.20 2.35 11.04
N ARG A 40 13.19 1.55 9.97
CA ARG A 40 12.10 1.54 8.98
C ARG A 40 10.78 1.12 9.61
N TRP A 41 10.74 0.04 10.37
CA TRP A 41 9.53 -0.43 11.02
C TRP A 41 9.00 0.55 12.05
N VAL A 42 9.88 1.16 12.86
CA VAL A 42 9.48 2.20 13.82
C VAL A 42 8.82 3.37 13.10
N LYS A 43 9.35 3.78 11.94
CA LYS A 43 8.72 4.81 11.11
C LYS A 43 7.36 4.36 10.56
N GLN A 44 7.27 3.15 10.01
CA GLN A 44 6.03 2.61 9.46
C GLN A 44 4.92 2.46 10.52
N VAL A 45 5.27 2.07 11.74
CA VAL A 45 4.31 1.98 12.86
C VAL A 45 3.72 3.36 13.15
N ARG A 46 4.55 4.40 13.21
CA ARG A 46 4.07 5.79 13.43
C ARG A 46 3.17 6.26 12.30
N GLU A 47 3.56 6.00 11.04
CA GLU A 47 2.73 6.34 9.87
C GLU A 47 1.36 5.63 9.95
N CYS A 48 1.35 4.35 10.32
CA CYS A 48 0.13 3.57 10.48
C CYS A 48 -0.76 4.09 11.63
N GLU A 49 -0.17 4.50 12.75
CA GLU A 49 -0.90 5.13 13.86
C GLU A 49 -1.59 6.44 13.42
N GLU A 50 -0.89 7.26 12.62
CA GLU A 50 -1.44 8.50 12.06
C GLU A 50 -2.53 8.24 11.00
N GLU A 51 -2.39 7.18 10.20
CA GLU A 51 -3.41 6.72 9.26
C GLU A 51 -4.66 6.20 9.99
N LEU A 52 -4.48 5.46 11.08
CA LEU A 52 -5.58 4.91 11.88
C LEU A 52 -6.48 6.01 12.46
N ILE A 53 -5.89 7.15 12.85
CA ILE A 53 -6.63 8.31 13.35
C ILE A 53 -7.53 8.91 12.24
N ARG A 54 -7.05 8.95 10.99
CA ARG A 54 -7.75 9.54 9.84
C ARG A 54 -8.72 8.57 9.16
N LEU A 55 -8.51 7.27 9.35
CA LEU A 55 -9.27 6.20 8.68
C LEU A 55 -10.79 6.36 8.79
N PRO A 56 -11.41 6.73 9.92
CA PRO A 56 -12.86 6.93 9.98
C PRO A 56 -13.36 8.04 9.04
N GLY A 57 -12.63 9.15 8.93
CA GLY A 57 -12.97 10.23 8.00
C GLY A 57 -12.78 9.81 6.55
N ASP A 58 -11.69 9.11 6.26
CA ASP A 58 -11.43 8.59 4.91
C ASP A 58 -12.50 7.56 4.48
N CYS A 59 -12.97 6.71 5.41
CA CYS A 59 -14.08 5.79 5.18
C CYS A 59 -15.39 6.53 4.86
N ILE A 60 -15.68 7.67 5.50
CA ILE A 60 -16.89 8.47 5.21
C ILE A 60 -16.82 9.03 3.80
N VAL A 61 -15.68 9.59 3.42
CA VAL A 61 -15.43 10.12 2.07
C VAL A 61 -15.57 9.00 1.03
N ALA A 62 -14.90 7.86 1.27
CA ALA A 62 -14.91 6.70 0.39
C ALA A 62 -16.31 6.09 0.22
N ALA A 63 -17.06 5.91 1.32
CA ALA A 63 -18.44 5.44 1.27
C ALA A 63 -19.34 6.42 0.50
N SER A 64 -19.16 7.72 0.71
CA SER A 64 -19.92 8.75 -0.01
C SER A 64 -19.67 8.70 -1.52
N PHE A 65 -18.42 8.44 -1.93
CA PHE A 65 -18.07 8.22 -3.33
C PHE A 65 -18.83 7.00 -3.90
N MET A 66 -18.76 5.86 -3.22
CA MET A 66 -19.35 4.61 -3.70
C MET A 66 -20.88 4.66 -3.80
N ASP A 67 -21.54 5.30 -2.84
CA ASP A 67 -22.99 5.27 -2.73
C ASP A 67 -23.69 6.36 -3.55
N TYR A 68 -23.06 7.53 -3.71
CA TYR A 68 -23.73 8.72 -4.27
C TYR A 68 -23.07 9.28 -5.52
N LEU A 69 -21.77 9.04 -5.74
CA LEU A 69 -21.03 9.79 -6.76
C LEU A 69 -20.99 9.16 -8.16
N GLY A 70 -21.51 7.94 -8.32
CA GLY A 70 -21.54 7.23 -9.59
C GLY A 70 -22.07 8.04 -10.79
N PRO A 71 -23.24 8.72 -10.70
CA PRO A 71 -23.83 9.44 -11.82
C PRO A 71 -23.11 10.74 -12.24
N PHE A 72 -22.19 11.26 -11.42
CA PHE A 72 -21.59 12.58 -11.64
C PHE A 72 -20.27 12.50 -12.41
N GLY A 73 -19.91 13.58 -13.10
CA GLY A 73 -18.61 13.74 -13.76
C GLY A 73 -17.47 14.05 -12.78
N PRO A 74 -16.21 13.85 -13.19
CA PRO A 74 -15.04 13.92 -12.31
C PRO A 74 -14.90 15.26 -11.58
N GLU A 75 -15.18 16.38 -12.24
CA GLU A 75 -15.07 17.72 -11.65
C GLU A 75 -16.06 17.91 -10.50
N TYR A 76 -17.30 17.44 -10.69
CA TYR A 76 -18.34 17.57 -9.67
C TYR A 76 -18.14 16.58 -8.52
N ARG A 77 -17.61 15.38 -8.81
CA ARG A 77 -17.19 14.43 -7.77
C ARG A 77 -16.13 15.06 -6.87
N GLU A 78 -15.11 15.70 -7.47
CA GLU A 78 -14.04 16.36 -6.70
C GLU A 78 -14.58 17.47 -5.79
N GLU A 79 -15.48 18.31 -6.30
CA GLU A 79 -16.12 19.37 -5.51
C GLU A 79 -16.91 18.80 -4.31
N ILE A 80 -17.73 17.77 -4.53
CA ILE A 80 -18.51 17.14 -3.45
C ILE A 80 -17.58 16.50 -2.42
N LEU A 81 -16.55 15.76 -2.85
CA LEU A 81 -15.61 15.10 -1.93
C LEU A 81 -14.85 16.12 -1.07
N LYS A 82 -14.43 17.25 -1.64
CA LYS A 82 -13.84 18.36 -0.89
C LYS A 82 -14.82 18.93 0.14
N GLY A 83 -16.09 19.09 -0.23
CA GLY A 83 -17.14 19.55 0.69
C GLY A 83 -17.36 18.57 1.86
N ILE A 84 -17.40 17.27 1.58
CA ILE A 84 -17.56 16.22 2.61
C ILE A 84 -16.35 16.20 3.55
N ALA A 85 -15.13 16.27 3.01
CA ALA A 85 -13.91 16.33 3.82
C ALA A 85 -13.89 17.59 4.70
N ALA A 86 -14.27 18.75 4.17
CA ALA A 86 -14.39 19.99 4.95
C ALA A 86 -15.41 19.85 6.08
N LYS A 87 -16.55 19.18 5.83
CA LYS A 87 -17.56 18.93 6.86
C LYS A 87 -17.07 17.97 7.94
N CYS A 88 -16.28 16.95 7.57
CA CYS A 88 -15.63 16.07 8.54
C CYS A 88 -14.74 16.86 9.49
N THR A 89 -13.91 17.77 8.95
CA THR A 89 -13.04 18.64 9.73
C THR A 89 -13.83 19.57 10.67
N GLU A 90 -14.93 20.16 10.21
CA GLU A 90 -15.84 20.97 11.05
C GLU A 90 -16.40 20.18 12.23
N LEU A 91 -16.74 18.90 12.00
CA LEU A 91 -17.24 17.97 13.01
C LEU A 91 -16.15 17.34 13.87
N ARG A 92 -14.89 17.79 13.75
CA ARG A 92 -13.72 17.25 14.47
C ARG A 92 -13.43 15.77 14.17
N ILE A 93 -13.78 15.32 12.97
CA ILE A 93 -13.39 14.02 12.43
C ILE A 93 -12.11 14.23 11.62
N HIS A 94 -11.05 13.50 11.97
CA HIS A 94 -9.79 13.55 11.23
C HIS A 94 -9.98 12.88 9.87
N VAL A 95 -9.53 13.55 8.82
CA VAL A 95 -9.57 13.08 7.43
C VAL A 95 -8.24 13.39 6.78
N SER A 96 -7.83 12.56 5.82
CA SER A 96 -6.62 12.82 5.04
C SER A 96 -6.76 14.09 4.21
N ASN A 97 -5.67 14.85 4.09
CA ASN A 97 -5.62 16.00 3.20
C ASN A 97 -5.61 15.48 1.75
N ALA A 98 -6.70 15.74 1.01
CA ALA A 98 -6.94 15.20 -0.33
C ALA A 98 -6.94 13.65 -0.37
N PRO A 99 -8.01 13.00 0.13
CA PRO A 99 -8.12 11.55 0.12
C PRO A 99 -8.12 11.02 -1.33
N ASP A 100 -7.12 10.21 -1.66
CA ASP A 100 -7.02 9.55 -2.96
C ASP A 100 -7.96 8.33 -2.99
N ILE A 101 -9.14 8.54 -3.59
CA ILE A 101 -10.18 7.52 -3.72
C ILE A 101 -9.67 6.28 -4.46
N ASN A 102 -8.87 6.47 -5.51
CA ASN A 102 -8.37 5.35 -6.30
C ASN A 102 -7.46 4.47 -5.44
N ARG A 103 -6.54 5.06 -4.68
CA ARG A 103 -5.67 4.32 -3.75
C ARG A 103 -6.40 3.70 -2.57
N PHE A 104 -7.51 4.30 -2.12
CA PHE A 104 -8.28 3.75 -1.01
C PHE A 104 -8.91 2.40 -1.36
N PHE A 105 -9.44 2.26 -2.58
CA PHE A 105 -10.12 1.05 -3.01
C PHE A 105 -9.25 0.06 -3.78
N THR A 106 -8.17 0.54 -4.40
CA THR A 106 -7.44 -0.25 -5.41
C THR A 106 -5.95 -0.29 -5.15
N THR A 107 -5.35 -1.40 -5.56
CA THR A 107 -3.90 -1.58 -5.56
C THR A 107 -3.31 -1.26 -6.93
N ASN A 108 -2.02 -0.91 -6.96
CA ASN A 108 -1.29 -0.72 -8.22
C ASN A 108 -1.31 -1.97 -9.13
N ALA A 109 -1.46 -3.16 -8.55
CA ALA A 109 -1.58 -4.40 -9.32
C ALA A 109 -2.93 -4.50 -10.04
N GLU A 110 -4.02 -4.14 -9.37
CA GLU A 110 -5.37 -4.11 -9.95
C GLU A 110 -5.49 -3.06 -11.05
N ILE A 111 -4.99 -1.84 -10.80
CA ILE A 111 -4.94 -0.78 -11.80
C ILE A 111 -4.22 -1.26 -13.07
N ARG A 112 -3.04 -1.87 -12.92
CA ARG A 112 -2.28 -2.41 -14.05
C ARG A 112 -3.05 -3.49 -14.81
N LYS A 113 -3.80 -4.33 -14.09
CA LYS A 113 -4.63 -5.36 -14.70
C LYS A 113 -5.77 -4.75 -15.51
N TRP A 114 -6.45 -3.72 -14.99
CA TRP A 114 -7.53 -3.04 -15.72
C TRP A 114 -7.02 -2.33 -16.97
N VAL A 115 -5.87 -1.65 -16.85
CA VAL A 115 -5.22 -1.00 -18.00
C VAL A 115 -4.81 -2.03 -19.06
N ALA A 116 -4.32 -3.20 -18.65
CA ALA A 116 -4.01 -4.30 -19.57
C ALA A 116 -5.25 -4.85 -20.29
N PHE A 117 -6.44 -4.70 -19.70
CA PHE A 117 -7.73 -5.04 -20.32
C PHE A 117 -8.36 -3.88 -21.10
N GLY A 118 -7.61 -2.81 -21.35
CA GLY A 118 -8.06 -1.71 -22.21
C GLY A 118 -8.76 -0.58 -21.47
N LEU A 119 -8.76 -0.55 -20.13
CA LEU A 119 -9.20 0.63 -19.39
C LEU A 119 -8.21 1.79 -19.65
N PRO A 120 -8.69 2.99 -20.03
CA PRO A 120 -7.83 4.16 -20.12
C PRO A 120 -7.15 4.48 -18.77
N PRO A 121 -5.86 4.87 -18.77
CA PRO A 121 -5.10 5.10 -17.54
C PRO A 121 -5.29 6.52 -16.99
N ASP A 122 -6.52 7.03 -16.98
CA ASP A 122 -6.89 8.32 -16.39
C ASP A 122 -7.73 8.15 -15.11
N ASP A 123 -7.72 9.16 -14.24
CA ASP A 123 -8.37 9.06 -12.93
C ASP A 123 -9.88 8.88 -13.03
N ALA A 124 -10.56 9.44 -14.04
CA ALA A 124 -11.99 9.31 -14.20
C ALA A 124 -12.37 7.88 -14.61
N SER A 125 -11.61 7.27 -15.52
CA SER A 125 -11.76 5.88 -15.91
C SER A 125 -11.48 4.92 -14.75
N LEU A 126 -10.44 5.18 -13.94
CA LEU A 126 -10.14 4.41 -12.73
C LEU A 126 -11.24 4.51 -11.66
N GLN A 127 -11.79 5.71 -11.46
CA GLN A 127 -12.94 5.92 -10.58
C GLN A 127 -14.17 5.16 -11.06
N ASN A 128 -14.46 5.17 -12.36
CA ASN A 128 -15.58 4.44 -12.95
C ASN A 128 -15.39 2.92 -12.83
N ALA A 129 -14.17 2.42 -13.03
CA ALA A 129 -13.83 1.02 -12.79
C ALA A 129 -14.02 0.64 -11.32
N THR A 130 -13.58 1.50 -10.40
CA THR A 130 -13.77 1.31 -8.95
C THR A 130 -15.25 1.21 -8.58
N LEU A 131 -16.08 2.14 -9.06
CA LEU A 131 -17.53 2.11 -8.89
C LEU A 131 -18.14 0.82 -9.46
N THR A 132 -17.67 0.38 -10.62
CA THR A 132 -18.18 -0.83 -11.28
C THR A 132 -17.82 -2.11 -10.51
N MET A 133 -16.60 -2.19 -9.97
CA MET A 133 -16.07 -3.39 -9.33
C MET A 133 -16.48 -3.55 -7.86
N TYR A 134 -16.63 -2.44 -7.13
CA TYR A 134 -16.83 -2.48 -5.67
C TYR A 134 -18.21 -1.98 -5.22
N SER A 135 -19.08 -1.52 -6.12
CA SER A 135 -20.42 -1.08 -5.72
C SER A 135 -21.25 -2.27 -5.23
N GLY A 136 -22.03 -2.05 -4.15
CA GLY A 136 -22.90 -3.08 -3.59
C GLY A 136 -24.15 -3.36 -4.43
N ARG A 137 -24.38 -2.61 -5.51
CA ARG A 137 -25.52 -2.73 -6.42
C ARG A 137 -25.02 -2.94 -7.84
N TRP A 138 -25.83 -3.58 -8.68
CA TRP A 138 -25.50 -3.74 -10.10
C TRP A 138 -25.32 -2.37 -10.77
N PRO A 139 -24.14 -2.08 -11.34
CA PRO A 139 -23.87 -0.78 -11.94
C PRO A 139 -24.63 -0.64 -13.26
N ILE A 140 -25.18 0.56 -13.48
CA ILE A 140 -25.75 0.97 -14.77
C ILE A 140 -24.75 1.91 -15.41
N MET A 141 -24.19 1.52 -16.57
CA MET A 141 -23.19 2.30 -17.28
C MET A 141 -23.84 3.17 -18.35
N ILE A 142 -23.54 4.47 -18.32
CA ILE A 142 -23.88 5.42 -19.39
C ILE A 142 -22.62 5.61 -20.22
N ASP A 143 -22.48 4.83 -21.29
CA ASP A 143 -21.24 4.73 -22.06
C ASP A 143 -21.47 4.97 -23.56
N PRO A 144 -21.53 6.24 -24.01
CA PRO A 144 -21.76 6.57 -25.42
C PRO A 144 -20.55 6.24 -26.32
N GLN A 145 -19.37 5.99 -25.74
CA GLN A 145 -18.13 5.70 -26.46
C GLN A 145 -17.81 4.19 -26.52
N GLU A 146 -18.66 3.35 -25.92
CA GLU A 146 -18.49 1.89 -25.80
C GLU A 146 -17.16 1.46 -25.12
N GLN A 147 -16.52 2.34 -24.36
CA GLN A 147 -15.25 2.05 -23.67
C GLN A 147 -15.43 1.05 -22.53
N ALA A 148 -16.44 1.26 -21.69
CA ALA A 148 -16.74 0.37 -20.57
C ALA A 148 -17.23 -0.99 -21.08
N VAL A 149 -18.00 -0.99 -22.17
CA VAL A 149 -18.43 -2.24 -22.84
C VAL A 149 -17.23 -3.02 -23.38
N ALA A 150 -16.25 -2.35 -23.99
CA ALA A 150 -15.03 -2.99 -24.48
C ALA A 150 -14.16 -3.55 -23.34
N TRP A 151 -14.10 -2.85 -22.20
CA TRP A 151 -13.30 -3.26 -21.03
C TRP A 151 -13.86 -4.47 -20.28
N ILE A 152 -15.19 -4.62 -20.21
CA ILE A 152 -15.84 -5.71 -19.45
C ILE A 152 -15.91 -7.02 -20.26
N LYS A 153 -15.87 -6.95 -21.59
CA LYS A 153 -15.90 -8.12 -22.49
C LYS A 153 -14.62 -8.95 -22.40
#